data_AF-A0AAV6PQT9-F1
#
_entry.id   AF-A0AAV6PQT9-F1
#
_cell.length_a   1.000
_cell.length_b   1.000
_cell.length_c   1.000
_cell.angle_alpha   90.00
_cell.angle_beta   90.00
_cell.angle_gamma   90.00
#
_symmetry.space_group_name_H-M   'P 1'
#
loop_
_entity.id
_entity.type
_entity.pdbx_description
1 polymer ?
#
loop_
_entity_poly.entity_id
_entity_poly.type
_entity_poly.pdbx_seq_one_letter_code
_entity_poly.pdbx_strand_id
1 'polypeptide(L)'
;MSCDQNYPFPEVFLVESGGSPQRSAQPPGLQAPSWSFPAAQERVRSRGKSRGFMGVSPSLAMMVLMLFLLVFAALGFEAFQVHNMQTELAELRGSGQSEPPPEIIAPQKQIGDFKPKDKENRLAAHVIGRIENGGFRETLRWEPKVSRAFISGGVTYRIEDGGLQVNESGLFHIYSRVELIFKTCSPKSSFVHSMFMRRKGHPSPLTLMNANRAGFCSHQPQHPWTSESYLGSAMQLQKYDTVFVNVSHPRLLSHERYGNFFGLYKI
;
A
#
# COMPACT_ATOMS: atom_id res chain seq x y z
N MET A 1 8.53 -38.86 36.86
CA MET A 1 8.11 -38.66 38.27
C MET A 1 9.20 -37.84 38.95
N SER A 2 8.92 -36.79 39.72
CA SER A 2 7.62 -36.16 39.96
C SER A 2 7.44 -34.88 39.14
N CYS A 3 6.23 -34.33 39.13
CA CYS A 3 5.95 -32.94 38.79
C CYS A 3 5.67 -32.17 40.09
N ASP A 4 5.87 -30.86 40.06
CA ASP A 4 5.15 -29.92 40.92
C ASP A 4 4.69 -28.73 40.08
N GLN A 5 3.43 -28.35 40.23
CA GLN A 5 2.82 -27.17 39.63
C GLN A 5 2.29 -26.31 40.77
N ASN A 6 2.50 -24.99 40.71
CA ASN A 6 1.78 -24.07 41.59
C ASN A 6 1.58 -22.69 40.94
N TYR A 7 0.33 -22.43 40.60
CA TYR A 7 -0.29 -21.11 40.41
C TYR A 7 -1.73 -21.26 40.87
N PRO A 8 -2.29 -20.25 41.57
CA PRO A 8 -3.40 -19.55 40.94
C PRO A 8 -3.38 -18.02 41.10
N PHE A 9 -3.99 -17.37 40.12
CA PHE A 9 -4.49 -15.98 40.11
C PHE A 9 -5.99 -15.98 40.51
N PRO A 10 -6.71 -14.84 40.53
CA PRO A 10 -6.37 -13.46 40.94
C PRO A 10 -7.37 -12.95 42.01
N GLU A 11 -7.39 -11.65 42.31
CA GLU A 11 -8.48 -11.00 43.07
C GLU A 11 -9.02 -9.76 42.33
N VAL A 12 -10.36 -9.66 42.23
CA VAL A 12 -11.13 -8.58 41.57
C VAL A 12 -12.54 -8.55 42.18
N PHE A 13 -13.10 -7.38 42.52
CA PHE A 13 -14.54 -7.03 42.38
C PHE A 13 -14.79 -5.52 42.68
N LEU A 14 -16.07 -5.08 42.75
CA LEU A 14 -16.55 -3.73 42.39
C LEU A 14 -17.45 -3.05 43.46
N VAL A 15 -17.90 -1.81 43.14
CA VAL A 15 -19.17 -1.12 43.54
C VAL A 15 -19.11 0.03 44.60
N GLU A 16 -19.02 1.26 44.06
CA GLU A 16 -20.01 2.38 44.12
C GLU A 16 -20.68 2.95 45.42
N SER A 17 -20.88 4.28 45.40
CA SER A 17 -22.01 5.08 45.94
C SER A 17 -22.01 5.69 47.37
N GLY A 18 -21.73 7.00 47.43
CA GLY A 18 -22.63 8.07 47.97
C GLY A 18 -22.96 8.20 49.48
N GLY A 19 -22.64 9.35 50.09
CA GLY A 19 -23.22 9.76 51.40
C GLY A 19 -22.55 10.96 52.12
N SER A 20 -23.35 11.80 52.79
CA SER A 20 -22.99 12.89 53.73
C SER A 20 -24.06 12.90 54.89
N PRO A 21 -24.15 13.80 55.91
CA PRO A 21 -23.48 15.11 56.13
C PRO A 21 -23.23 15.64 57.61
N GLN A 22 -22.64 16.85 57.72
CA GLN A 22 -22.99 18.01 58.60
C GLN A 22 -22.61 18.17 60.12
N ARG A 23 -22.49 19.47 60.50
CA ARG A 23 -22.48 20.17 61.83
C ARG A 23 -21.13 20.25 62.57
N SER A 24 -20.81 21.27 63.40
CA SER A 24 -21.61 22.34 64.10
C SER A 24 -20.73 23.62 64.37
N ALA A 25 -21.13 24.78 64.94
CA ALA A 25 -22.42 25.37 65.41
C ALA A 25 -22.50 26.94 65.39
N GLN A 26 -22.10 27.65 66.47
CA GLN A 26 -22.66 28.95 66.99
C GLN A 26 -21.90 29.45 68.27
N PRO A 27 -22.18 30.60 68.97
CA PRO A 27 -22.82 31.92 68.65
C PRO A 27 -22.09 33.19 69.31
N PRO A 28 -22.70 34.29 69.92
CA PRO A 28 -22.41 35.69 69.49
C PRO A 28 -22.39 36.86 70.56
N GLY A 29 -22.43 38.14 70.10
CA GLY A 29 -22.96 39.33 70.83
C GLY A 29 -22.12 40.64 70.74
N LEU A 30 -22.61 41.90 70.84
CA LEU A 30 -23.96 42.52 70.88
C LEU A 30 -23.88 44.05 70.53
N GLN A 31 -24.86 44.62 69.80
CA GLN A 31 -25.51 45.98 69.87
C GLN A 31 -24.71 47.33 70.02
N ALA A 32 -25.13 48.54 69.58
CA ALA A 32 -26.16 49.03 68.61
C ALA A 32 -25.87 50.53 68.13
N PRO A 33 -26.78 51.55 67.97
CA PRO A 33 -26.77 52.52 66.84
C PRO A 33 -26.67 54.04 67.28
N SER A 34 -27.08 55.15 66.60
CA SER A 34 -27.85 55.45 65.36
C SER A 34 -27.71 56.92 64.83
N TRP A 35 -27.63 57.12 63.49
CA TRP A 35 -28.41 58.07 62.61
C TRP A 35 -28.39 59.61 62.84
N SER A 36 -28.27 60.49 61.81
CA SER A 36 -29.34 60.94 60.86
C SER A 36 -28.76 61.89 59.75
N PHE A 37 -29.03 61.71 58.44
CA PHE A 37 -30.02 62.37 57.52
C PHE A 37 -29.80 63.86 57.13
N PRO A 38 -30.27 64.35 55.93
CA PRO A 38 -30.86 63.67 54.74
C PRO A 38 -29.84 63.66 53.55
N ALA A 39 -29.99 64.06 52.26
CA ALA A 39 -31.03 64.51 51.28
C ALA A 39 -30.38 64.50 49.85
N ALA A 40 -31.03 64.65 48.67
CA ALA A 40 -32.39 64.38 48.15
C ALA A 40 -32.44 64.56 46.58
N GLN A 41 -33.41 63.93 45.89
CA GLN A 41 -33.77 64.06 44.43
C GLN A 41 -32.73 63.59 43.37
N GLU A 42 -33.08 63.21 42.11
CA GLU A 42 -34.38 63.29 41.39
C GLU A 42 -34.76 62.00 40.58
N ARG A 43 -35.72 62.09 39.63
CA ARG A 43 -36.49 60.98 39.02
C ARG A 43 -35.87 60.33 37.77
N VAL A 44 -36.03 59.01 37.60
CA VAL A 44 -36.15 58.32 36.28
C VAL A 44 -37.16 57.15 36.36
N ARG A 45 -37.85 56.83 35.25
CA ARG A 45 -38.78 55.68 35.10
C ARG A 45 -38.11 54.44 34.49
N SER A 46 -38.45 53.22 34.95
CA SER A 46 -38.82 52.04 34.12
C SER A 46 -39.08 50.82 35.01
N ARG A 47 -40.25 50.14 34.94
CA ARG A 47 -40.71 49.16 33.93
C ARG A 47 -40.08 47.76 34.14
N GLY A 48 -40.66 46.97 35.06
CA GLY A 48 -40.17 45.64 35.39
C GLY A 48 -40.61 44.51 34.45
N LYS A 49 -39.91 43.36 34.57
CA LYS A 49 -40.25 42.01 34.10
C LYS A 49 -39.57 41.04 35.07
N SER A 50 -40.32 40.33 35.92
CA SER A 50 -40.93 39.00 35.68
C SER A 50 -39.94 37.83 35.78
N ARG A 51 -40.24 36.87 36.67
CA ARG A 51 -39.45 35.65 36.93
C ARG A 51 -39.25 34.78 35.68
N GLY A 52 -38.07 34.16 35.57
CA GLY A 52 -37.76 32.95 34.79
C GLY A 52 -36.42 32.42 35.32
N PHE A 53 -36.41 31.39 36.17
CA PHE A 53 -36.46 29.96 35.82
C PHE A 53 -35.21 29.44 35.09
N MET A 54 -34.03 29.57 35.72
CA MET A 54 -33.06 28.47 35.91
C MET A 54 -31.92 28.96 36.82
N GLY A 55 -31.43 28.09 37.72
CA GLY A 55 -30.43 28.44 38.74
C GLY A 55 -28.97 28.43 38.25
N VAL A 56 -28.71 28.97 37.05
CA VAL A 56 -27.35 29.07 36.49
C VAL A 56 -26.80 30.48 36.78
N SER A 57 -25.56 30.58 37.27
CA SER A 57 -24.96 31.90 37.51
C SER A 57 -24.75 32.64 36.17
N PRO A 58 -24.97 33.97 36.10
CA PRO A 58 -24.77 34.71 34.84
C PRO A 58 -23.36 34.56 34.28
N SER A 59 -22.35 34.44 35.16
CA SER A 59 -20.97 34.16 34.77
C SER A 59 -20.83 32.80 34.09
N LEU A 60 -21.40 31.72 34.65
CA LEU A 60 -21.31 30.38 34.05
C LEU A 60 -22.11 30.29 32.75
N ALA A 61 -23.26 30.96 32.66
CA ALA A 61 -24.01 31.09 31.40
C ALA A 61 -23.20 31.81 30.31
N MET A 62 -22.50 32.90 30.64
CA MET A 62 -21.62 33.62 29.70
C MET A 62 -20.38 32.80 29.31
N MET A 63 -19.78 32.05 30.23
CA MET A 63 -18.66 31.14 29.91
C MET A 63 -19.10 30.03 28.94
N VAL A 64 -20.28 29.42 29.17
CA VAL A 64 -20.86 28.42 28.26
C VAL A 64 -21.19 29.04 26.89
N LEU A 65 -21.74 30.26 26.85
CA LEU A 65 -21.98 30.99 25.59
C LEU A 65 -20.67 31.21 24.81
N MET A 66 -19.61 31.66 25.47
CA MET A 66 -18.31 31.87 24.83
C MET A 66 -17.70 30.57 24.29
N LEU A 67 -17.82 29.46 25.03
CA LEU A 67 -17.38 28.14 24.54
C LEU A 67 -18.16 27.70 23.30
N PHE A 68 -19.49 27.89 23.26
CA PHE A 68 -20.27 27.63 22.05
C PHE A 68 -19.86 28.53 20.89
N LEU A 69 -19.63 29.82 21.11
CA LEU A 69 -19.18 30.75 20.07
C LEU A 69 -17.81 30.34 19.49
N LEU A 70 -16.87 29.87 20.32
CA LEU A 70 -15.58 29.35 19.86
C LEU A 70 -15.72 28.06 19.03
N VAL A 71 -16.60 27.14 19.43
CA VAL A 71 -16.89 25.92 18.67
C VAL A 71 -17.55 26.26 17.32
N PHE A 72 -18.53 27.15 17.29
CA PHE A 72 -19.17 27.59 16.04
C PHE A 72 -18.21 28.40 15.14
N ALA A 73 -17.27 29.17 15.72
CA ALA A 73 -16.24 29.86 14.95
C ALA A 73 -15.25 28.86 14.29
N ALA A 74 -14.82 27.82 15.02
CA ALA A 74 -13.96 26.78 14.48
C ALA A 74 -14.65 25.99 13.35
N LEU A 75 -15.85 25.46 13.61
CA LEU A 75 -16.64 24.72 12.61
C LEU A 75 -17.02 25.61 11.40
N GLY A 76 -17.30 26.89 11.64
CA GLY A 76 -17.58 27.86 10.57
C GLY A 76 -16.36 28.18 9.72
N PHE A 77 -15.16 28.26 10.32
CA PHE A 77 -13.90 28.45 9.60
C PHE A 77 -13.52 27.22 8.78
N GLU A 78 -13.69 26.01 9.33
CA GLU A 78 -13.51 24.75 8.60
C GLU A 78 -14.48 24.65 7.42
N ALA A 79 -15.78 24.91 7.64
CA ALA A 79 -16.78 24.90 6.58
C ALA A 79 -16.51 25.97 5.50
N PHE A 80 -16.06 27.16 5.88
CA PHE A 80 -15.66 28.20 4.94
C PHE A 80 -14.42 27.81 4.12
N GLN A 81 -13.42 27.21 4.75
CA GLN A 81 -12.22 26.71 4.06
C GLN A 81 -12.58 25.61 3.06
N VAL A 82 -13.42 24.65 3.46
CA VAL A 82 -13.94 23.59 2.57
C VAL A 82 -14.73 24.19 1.41
N HIS A 83 -15.61 25.17 1.65
CA HIS A 83 -16.37 25.84 0.59
C HIS A 83 -15.44 26.58 -0.39
N ASN A 84 -14.42 27.29 0.09
CA ASN A 84 -13.47 28.00 -0.76
C ASN A 84 -12.68 27.02 -1.65
N MET A 85 -12.18 25.93 -1.08
CA MET A 85 -11.50 24.86 -1.81
C MET A 85 -12.43 24.19 -2.85
N GLN A 86 -13.71 23.98 -2.51
CA GLN A 86 -14.72 23.47 -3.45
C GLN A 86 -15.04 24.46 -4.57
N THR A 87 -15.00 25.76 -4.31
CA THR A 87 -15.22 26.82 -5.32
C THR A 87 -14.06 26.84 -6.32
N GLU A 88 -12.81 26.82 -5.83
CA GLU A 88 -11.61 26.76 -6.67
C GLU A 88 -11.58 25.48 -7.53
N LEU A 89 -11.93 24.33 -6.95
CA LEU A 89 -12.10 23.07 -7.69
C LEU A 89 -13.26 23.13 -8.70
N ALA A 90 -14.33 23.87 -8.43
CA ALA A 90 -15.46 24.03 -9.33
C ALA A 90 -15.14 24.95 -10.52
N GLU A 91 -14.37 26.03 -10.33
CA GLU A 91 -13.89 26.89 -11.41
C GLU A 91 -12.90 26.14 -12.31
N LEU A 92 -11.93 25.43 -11.72
CA LEU A 92 -11.00 24.56 -12.45
C LEU A 92 -11.76 23.47 -13.23
N ARG A 93 -12.74 22.80 -12.61
CA ARG A 93 -13.59 21.81 -13.29
C ARG A 93 -14.47 22.44 -14.37
N GLY A 94 -14.95 23.67 -14.19
CA GLY A 94 -15.76 24.39 -15.19
C GLY A 94 -15.03 24.65 -16.51
N SER A 95 -13.69 24.64 -16.50
CA SER A 95 -12.88 24.72 -17.72
C SER A 95 -12.78 23.39 -18.51
N GLY A 96 -13.23 22.27 -17.93
CA GLY A 96 -13.22 20.94 -18.54
C GLY A 96 -14.63 20.35 -18.74
N GLN A 97 -14.91 19.80 -19.91
CA GLN A 97 -16.27 19.39 -20.27
C GLN A 97 -16.82 18.16 -19.51
N SER A 98 -17.98 18.37 -18.89
CA SER A 98 -19.13 17.43 -18.72
C SER A 98 -19.01 16.08 -17.97
N GLU A 99 -19.89 15.95 -16.97
CA GLU A 99 -20.56 14.73 -16.44
C GLU A 99 -19.78 13.75 -15.50
N PRO A 100 -20.48 13.02 -14.57
CA PRO A 100 -19.90 12.08 -13.59
C PRO A 100 -20.29 10.59 -13.87
N PRO A 101 -19.68 9.57 -13.22
CA PRO A 101 -20.17 9.07 -11.91
C PRO A 101 -19.03 8.52 -11.00
N PRO A 102 -19.18 7.52 -10.10
CA PRO A 102 -19.10 7.81 -8.66
C PRO A 102 -17.90 7.18 -7.90
N GLU A 103 -17.54 7.86 -6.81
CA GLU A 103 -17.10 7.32 -5.50
C GLU A 103 -16.38 5.93 -5.48
N ILE A 104 -15.04 5.96 -5.52
CA ILE A 104 -14.20 5.01 -4.78
C ILE A 104 -13.08 5.78 -4.07
N ILE A 105 -13.06 5.74 -2.73
CA ILE A 105 -12.00 6.35 -1.93
C ILE A 105 -10.76 5.44 -1.97
N ALA A 106 -9.68 5.91 -2.59
CA ALA A 106 -8.37 5.27 -2.55
C ALA A 106 -7.24 6.33 -2.51
N PRO A 107 -6.19 6.15 -1.69
CA PRO A 107 -5.15 7.16 -1.52
C PRO A 107 -4.27 7.28 -2.77
N GLN A 108 -4.25 8.46 -3.39
CA GLN A 108 -3.55 8.73 -4.66
C GLN A 108 -2.02 8.80 -4.46
N LYS A 109 -1.39 7.64 -4.36
CA LYS A 109 0.05 7.48 -4.07
C LYS A 109 0.93 7.82 -5.29
N GLN A 110 1.24 9.11 -5.44
CA GLN A 110 2.28 9.66 -6.34
C GLN A 110 2.26 9.06 -7.77
N ILE A 111 1.09 9.14 -8.42
CA ILE A 111 0.95 8.83 -9.84
C ILE A 111 1.35 10.09 -10.61
N GLY A 112 2.52 10.08 -11.26
CA GLY A 112 2.87 11.13 -12.24
C GLY A 112 1.87 11.15 -13.40
N ASP A 113 1.72 12.28 -14.11
CA ASP A 113 0.60 12.57 -15.03
C ASP A 113 0.38 11.53 -16.16
N PHE A 114 -0.27 10.42 -15.80
CA PHE A 114 -0.71 9.36 -16.69
C PHE A 114 -1.99 9.79 -17.39
N LYS A 115 -1.86 10.76 -18.29
CA LYS A 115 -2.75 10.81 -19.46
C LYS A 115 -2.70 9.44 -20.12
N PRO A 116 -3.85 8.73 -20.26
CA PRO A 116 -3.85 7.40 -20.84
C PRO A 116 -3.56 7.52 -22.33
N LYS A 117 -2.27 7.43 -22.71
CA LYS A 117 -1.86 7.25 -24.10
C LYS A 117 -2.64 6.08 -24.70
N ASP A 118 -3.29 6.31 -25.85
CA ASP A 118 -4.07 5.31 -26.57
C ASP A 118 -3.31 4.00 -26.74
N LYS A 119 -3.69 2.99 -25.94
CA LYS A 119 -3.13 1.62 -25.82
C LYS A 119 -1.84 1.43 -26.63
N GLU A 120 -0.79 2.13 -26.22
CA GLU A 120 0.40 2.30 -27.05
C GLU A 120 0.96 0.91 -27.35
N ASN A 121 1.16 0.57 -28.64
CA ASN A 121 1.45 -0.78 -29.12
C ASN A 121 2.90 -1.19 -28.77
N ARG A 122 3.22 -1.16 -27.48
CA ARG A 122 4.56 -1.28 -26.93
C ARG A 122 5.05 -2.69 -27.15
N LEU A 123 6.25 -2.79 -27.71
CA LEU A 123 6.98 -4.04 -27.86
C LEU A 123 7.28 -4.58 -26.46
N ALA A 124 6.47 -5.54 -26.03
CA ALA A 124 6.51 -6.10 -24.69
C ALA A 124 5.97 -7.53 -24.70
N ALA A 125 6.59 -8.39 -23.91
CA ALA A 125 6.07 -9.73 -23.65
C ALA A 125 6.41 -10.18 -22.24
N HIS A 126 5.52 -10.97 -21.66
CA HIS A 126 5.70 -11.71 -20.43
C HIS A 126 5.16 -13.11 -20.64
N VAL A 127 5.98 -14.13 -20.45
CA VAL A 127 5.62 -15.54 -20.65
C VAL A 127 5.96 -16.33 -19.39
N ILE A 128 5.05 -17.20 -18.97
CA ILE A 128 5.13 -17.90 -17.67
C ILE A 128 5.59 -19.34 -17.84
N GLY A 129 6.13 -19.95 -16.77
CA GLY A 129 6.69 -21.30 -16.82
C GLY A 129 5.68 -22.34 -17.34
N ARG A 130 6.08 -23.13 -18.33
CA ARG A 130 5.28 -24.23 -18.87
C ARG A 130 5.71 -25.55 -18.25
N ILE A 131 4.76 -26.29 -17.66
CA ILE A 131 5.01 -27.66 -17.20
C ILE A 131 5.14 -28.56 -18.43
N GLU A 132 6.32 -29.12 -18.65
CA GLU A 132 6.60 -30.00 -19.79
C GLU A 132 6.87 -31.44 -19.33
N ASN A 133 5.88 -32.32 -19.54
CA ASN A 133 5.98 -33.75 -19.22
C ASN A 133 6.81 -34.56 -20.24
N GLY A 134 7.58 -33.88 -21.10
CA GLY A 134 8.35 -34.48 -22.21
C GLY A 134 9.84 -34.16 -22.12
N GLY A 135 10.63 -34.74 -23.03
CA GLY A 135 12.08 -34.54 -23.06
C GLY A 135 12.49 -33.07 -23.18
N PHE A 136 13.22 -32.58 -22.18
CA PHE A 136 13.75 -31.22 -22.11
C PHE A 136 14.63 -30.90 -23.33
N ARG A 137 14.38 -29.75 -23.96
CA ARG A 137 15.20 -29.20 -25.05
C ARG A 137 16.34 -28.34 -24.50
N GLU A 138 17.22 -27.85 -25.37
CA GLU A 138 18.34 -26.94 -25.03
C GLU A 138 17.89 -25.59 -24.44
N THR A 139 16.60 -25.26 -24.55
CA THR A 139 16.00 -23.99 -24.15
C THR A 139 14.70 -24.24 -23.40
N LEU A 140 14.39 -23.34 -22.45
CA LEU A 140 13.13 -23.38 -21.73
C LEU A 140 11.97 -22.95 -22.63
N ARG A 141 10.85 -23.66 -22.51
CA ARG A 141 9.58 -23.33 -23.16
C ARG A 141 8.60 -22.78 -22.13
N TRP A 142 7.66 -21.99 -22.62
CA TRP A 142 6.89 -21.03 -21.84
C TRP A 142 5.43 -21.04 -22.32
N GLU A 143 4.54 -20.55 -21.48
CA GLU A 143 3.13 -20.33 -21.80
C GLU A 143 2.95 -18.84 -22.20
N PRO A 144 2.59 -18.54 -23.46
CA PRO A 144 2.57 -17.18 -24.00
C PRO A 144 1.22 -16.44 -23.93
N LYS A 145 0.11 -17.10 -23.56
CA LYS A 145 -1.26 -16.56 -23.69
C LYS A 145 -2.17 -16.77 -22.48
N VAL A 146 -1.88 -17.74 -21.60
CA VAL A 146 -2.75 -18.10 -20.46
C VAL A 146 -2.36 -17.34 -19.19
N SER A 147 -3.33 -17.09 -18.31
CA SER A 147 -3.13 -16.41 -17.01
C SER A 147 -2.64 -14.97 -17.19
N ARG A 148 -1.44 -14.62 -16.68
CA ARG A 148 -0.84 -13.29 -16.78
C ARG A 148 0.18 -13.17 -17.94
N ALA A 149 0.30 -14.20 -18.78
CA ALA A 149 1.16 -14.15 -19.96
C ALA A 149 0.53 -13.28 -21.06
N PHE A 150 1.35 -12.48 -21.74
CA PHE A 150 0.93 -11.63 -22.85
C PHE A 150 2.07 -11.35 -23.83
N ILE A 151 1.71 -10.93 -25.04
CA ILE A 151 2.64 -10.51 -26.10
C ILE A 151 2.03 -9.31 -26.84
N SER A 152 2.84 -8.27 -27.09
CA SER A 152 2.42 -6.95 -27.59
C SER A 152 3.49 -6.32 -28.52
N GLY A 153 3.08 -5.35 -29.35
CA GLY A 153 3.98 -4.55 -30.21
C GLY A 153 4.62 -5.27 -31.39
N GLY A 154 4.29 -6.54 -31.62
CA GLY A 154 4.93 -7.38 -32.64
C GLY A 154 6.18 -8.11 -32.15
N VAL A 155 6.45 -8.12 -30.84
CA VAL A 155 7.20 -9.23 -30.24
C VAL A 155 6.48 -10.53 -30.61
N THR A 156 7.23 -11.59 -30.92
CA THR A 156 6.68 -12.88 -31.39
C THR A 156 7.29 -14.03 -30.59
N TYR A 157 6.47 -14.98 -30.15
CA TYR A 157 6.94 -16.19 -29.45
C TYR A 157 7.09 -17.37 -30.41
N ARG A 158 8.25 -18.02 -30.39
CA ARG A 158 8.55 -19.21 -31.20
C ARG A 158 8.30 -20.48 -30.38
N ILE A 159 7.27 -21.23 -30.77
CA ILE A 159 6.74 -22.38 -30.01
C ILE A 159 7.69 -23.59 -30.08
N GLU A 160 8.47 -23.68 -31.15
CA GLU A 160 9.41 -24.76 -31.42
C GLU A 160 10.63 -24.78 -30.47
N ASP A 161 11.17 -23.61 -30.10
CA ASP A 161 12.39 -23.48 -29.30
C ASP A 161 12.29 -22.47 -28.14
N GLY A 162 11.09 -21.92 -27.89
CA GLY A 162 10.79 -21.14 -26.69
C GLY A 162 11.27 -19.70 -26.68
N GLY A 163 11.75 -19.18 -27.80
CA GLY A 163 12.33 -17.84 -27.87
C GLY A 163 11.31 -16.71 -28.03
N LEU A 164 11.65 -15.53 -27.51
CA LEU A 164 10.98 -14.26 -27.81
C LEU A 164 11.77 -13.50 -28.88
N GLN A 165 11.18 -13.28 -30.04
CA GLN A 165 11.75 -12.54 -31.16
C GLN A 165 11.21 -11.11 -31.21
N VAL A 166 12.09 -10.13 -31.45
CA VAL A 166 11.70 -8.72 -31.64
C VAL A 166 11.58 -8.35 -33.13
N ASN A 167 10.55 -7.58 -33.49
CA ASN A 167 10.28 -7.08 -34.84
C ASN A 167 10.99 -5.75 -35.18
N GLU A 168 11.66 -5.13 -34.21
CA GLU A 168 12.36 -3.85 -34.32
C GLU A 168 13.68 -3.87 -33.55
N SER A 169 14.62 -3.03 -33.98
CA SER A 169 15.83 -2.71 -33.20
C SER A 169 15.52 -1.70 -32.09
N GLY A 170 16.23 -1.78 -30.98
CA GLY A 170 16.08 -0.83 -29.86
C GLY A 170 16.76 -1.28 -28.58
N LEU A 171 16.67 -0.45 -27.55
CA LEU A 171 17.04 -0.81 -26.20
C LEU A 171 15.86 -1.51 -25.52
N PHE A 172 16.07 -2.74 -25.04
CA PHE A 172 15.06 -3.53 -24.35
C PHE A 172 15.52 -3.85 -22.93
N HIS A 173 14.65 -3.70 -21.94
CA HIS A 173 14.83 -4.38 -20.67
C HIS A 173 14.40 -5.84 -20.86
N ILE A 174 15.31 -6.77 -20.59
CA ILE A 174 15.10 -8.23 -20.71
C ILE A 174 15.25 -8.81 -19.32
N TYR A 175 14.33 -9.69 -18.91
CA TYR A 175 14.32 -10.27 -17.57
C TYR A 175 13.83 -11.72 -17.54
N SER A 176 14.33 -12.49 -16.58
CA SER A 176 13.94 -13.88 -16.32
C SER A 176 14.04 -14.21 -14.83
N ARG A 177 13.07 -14.95 -14.30
CA ARG A 177 13.12 -15.63 -13.00
C ARG A 177 13.02 -17.13 -13.23
N VAL A 178 13.91 -17.89 -12.60
CA VAL A 178 13.76 -19.34 -12.43
C VAL A 178 13.86 -19.76 -10.97
N GLU A 179 13.12 -20.79 -10.61
CA GLU A 179 13.02 -21.37 -9.28
C GLU A 179 13.18 -22.88 -9.37
N LEU A 180 14.13 -23.45 -8.61
CA LEU A 180 14.47 -24.87 -8.66
C LEU A 180 14.29 -25.53 -7.29
N ILE A 181 13.67 -26.70 -7.27
CA ILE A 181 13.41 -27.53 -6.09
C ILE A 181 14.36 -28.72 -6.10
N PHE A 182 15.40 -28.66 -5.27
CA PHE A 182 16.37 -29.72 -5.06
C PHE A 182 15.83 -30.70 -4.03
N LYS A 183 15.36 -31.89 -4.48
CA LYS A 183 14.83 -32.94 -3.57
C LYS A 183 15.84 -33.39 -2.51
N THR A 184 17.12 -33.38 -2.86
CA THR A 184 18.25 -33.66 -1.96
C THR A 184 19.32 -32.60 -2.17
N CYS A 185 19.37 -31.60 -1.28
CA CYS A 185 20.43 -30.60 -1.30
C CYS A 185 21.77 -31.21 -0.83
N SER A 186 22.87 -30.71 -1.38
CA SER A 186 24.25 -31.02 -0.95
C SER A 186 25.16 -29.80 -1.18
N PRO A 187 26.27 -29.61 -0.44
CA PRO A 187 27.19 -28.48 -0.65
C PRO A 187 27.80 -28.35 -2.06
N LYS A 188 27.75 -29.42 -2.87
CA LYS A 188 28.16 -29.43 -4.29
C LYS A 188 27.04 -29.06 -5.26
N SER A 189 25.80 -28.88 -4.78
CA SER A 189 24.66 -28.57 -5.62
C SER A 189 24.76 -27.13 -6.11
N SER A 190 24.59 -26.97 -7.41
CA SER A 190 24.60 -25.69 -8.09
C SER A 190 23.62 -25.70 -9.25
N PHE A 191 23.35 -24.53 -9.82
CA PHE A 191 22.75 -24.42 -11.14
C PHE A 191 23.21 -23.16 -11.84
N VAL A 192 23.30 -23.26 -13.17
CA VAL A 192 23.50 -22.11 -14.05
C VAL A 192 22.14 -21.69 -14.59
N HIS A 193 21.81 -20.40 -14.52
CA HIS A 193 20.70 -19.77 -15.21
C HIS A 193 21.30 -18.77 -16.21
N SER A 194 20.94 -18.85 -17.49
CA SER A 194 21.48 -17.98 -18.52
C SER A 194 20.43 -17.51 -19.51
N MET A 195 20.65 -16.31 -20.05
CA MET A 195 19.90 -15.75 -21.17
C MET A 195 20.85 -15.45 -22.32
N PHE A 196 20.44 -15.81 -23.53
CA PHE A 196 21.22 -15.61 -24.75
C PHE A 196 20.32 -15.24 -25.93
N MET A 197 20.89 -14.66 -26.98
CA MET A 197 20.18 -14.42 -28.24
C MET A 197 20.78 -15.22 -29.40
N ARG A 198 19.94 -15.56 -30.38
CA ARG A 198 20.36 -16.02 -31.71
C ARG A 198 20.01 -14.93 -32.72
N ARG A 199 20.97 -14.58 -33.59
CA ARG A 199 20.84 -13.57 -34.65
C ARG A 199 20.98 -14.24 -36.03
N LYS A 200 20.14 -13.86 -36.99
CA LYS A 200 20.23 -14.41 -38.36
C LYS A 200 21.61 -14.08 -38.96
N GLY A 201 22.31 -15.10 -39.46
CA GLY A 201 23.66 -14.96 -40.02
C GLY A 201 24.80 -14.96 -38.99
N HIS A 202 24.53 -15.17 -37.71
CA HIS A 202 25.56 -15.50 -36.71
C HIS A 202 25.38 -16.96 -36.27
N PRO A 203 26.38 -17.85 -36.45
CA PRO A 203 26.22 -19.27 -36.16
C PRO A 203 26.24 -19.58 -34.65
N SER A 204 26.97 -18.78 -33.86
CA SER A 204 27.04 -18.90 -32.40
C SER A 204 25.95 -18.06 -31.72
N PRO A 205 25.27 -18.60 -30.68
CA PRO A 205 24.45 -17.79 -29.78
C PRO A 205 25.31 -16.78 -29.01
N LEU A 206 24.75 -15.60 -28.74
CA LEU A 206 25.40 -14.55 -27.96
C LEU A 206 24.80 -14.50 -26.56
N THR A 207 25.59 -14.85 -25.53
CA THR A 207 25.18 -14.76 -24.13
C THR A 207 24.94 -13.29 -23.73
N LEU A 208 23.75 -13.01 -23.21
CA LEU A 208 23.38 -11.68 -22.70
C LEU A 208 23.63 -11.58 -21.19
N MET A 209 23.24 -12.60 -20.44
CA MET A 209 23.31 -12.65 -18.98
C MET A 209 23.52 -14.08 -18.50
N ASN A 210 24.26 -14.26 -17.39
CA ASN A 210 24.55 -15.57 -16.83
C ASN A 210 24.73 -15.46 -15.30
N ALA A 211 24.08 -16.33 -14.53
CA ALA A 211 24.24 -16.46 -13.09
C ALA A 211 24.49 -17.93 -12.72
N ASN A 212 25.63 -18.18 -12.07
CA ASN A 212 25.90 -19.43 -11.37
C ASN A 212 25.45 -19.30 -9.91
N ARG A 213 24.52 -20.15 -9.47
CA ARG A 213 24.10 -20.27 -8.07
C ARG A 213 24.72 -21.54 -7.49
N ALA A 214 25.47 -21.40 -6.40
CA ALA A 214 26.09 -22.49 -5.65
C ALA A 214 26.14 -22.13 -4.15
N GLY A 215 26.47 -23.09 -3.29
CA GLY A 215 26.64 -22.85 -1.85
C GLY A 215 25.35 -22.54 -1.07
N PHE A 216 24.18 -22.74 -1.67
CA PHE A 216 22.88 -22.52 -1.03
C PHE A 216 22.42 -23.69 -0.13
N CYS A 217 23.06 -24.86 -0.23
CA CYS A 217 22.78 -26.01 0.64
C CYS A 217 23.64 -25.97 1.90
N SER A 218 23.06 -26.31 3.06
CA SER A 218 23.82 -26.52 4.30
C SER A 218 24.72 -27.76 4.24
N HIS A 219 25.63 -27.89 5.21
CA HIS A 219 26.45 -29.09 5.41
C HIS A 219 25.65 -30.33 5.85
N GLN A 220 24.42 -30.17 6.34
CA GLN A 220 23.51 -31.30 6.56
C GLN A 220 22.79 -31.64 5.25
N PRO A 221 23.00 -32.83 4.66
CA PRO A 221 22.35 -33.25 3.43
C PRO A 221 20.88 -33.67 3.66
N GLN A 222 20.23 -34.13 2.59
CA GLN A 222 18.94 -34.85 2.56
C GLN A 222 17.65 -34.04 2.75
N HIS A 223 17.69 -32.79 3.22
CA HIS A 223 16.49 -31.94 3.20
C HIS A 223 16.20 -31.39 1.78
N PRO A 224 14.91 -31.29 1.38
CA PRO A 224 14.51 -30.55 0.19
C PRO A 224 14.85 -29.06 0.32
N TRP A 225 15.23 -28.42 -0.77
CA TRP A 225 15.60 -27.00 -0.78
C TRP A 225 15.15 -26.30 -2.06
N THR A 226 14.58 -25.10 -1.92
CA THR A 226 14.19 -24.25 -3.04
C THR A 226 15.22 -23.14 -3.23
N SER A 227 15.72 -22.95 -4.45
CA SER A 227 16.66 -21.88 -4.77
C SER A 227 16.27 -21.18 -6.07
N GLU A 228 16.33 -19.85 -6.05
CA GLU A 228 15.90 -19.00 -7.15
C GLU A 228 17.06 -18.21 -7.80
N SER A 229 16.87 -17.82 -9.05
CA SER A 229 17.76 -16.92 -9.79
C SER A 229 16.92 -15.93 -10.61
N TYR A 230 17.14 -14.64 -10.38
CA TYR A 230 16.64 -13.56 -11.22
C TYR A 230 17.79 -12.99 -12.05
N LEU A 231 17.53 -12.74 -13.33
CA LEU A 231 18.42 -12.01 -14.24
C LEU A 231 17.60 -10.88 -14.87
N GLY A 232 18.15 -9.67 -14.95
CA GLY A 232 17.51 -8.55 -15.63
C GLY A 232 18.50 -7.46 -16.00
N SER A 233 18.43 -6.94 -17.22
CA SER A 233 19.28 -5.82 -17.68
C SER A 233 18.71 -5.16 -18.94
N ALA A 234 19.16 -3.93 -19.22
CA ALA A 234 18.91 -3.25 -20.49
C ALA A 234 19.94 -3.71 -21.54
N MET A 235 19.46 -4.15 -22.70
CA MET A 235 20.27 -4.72 -23.79
C MET A 235 19.83 -4.15 -25.13
N GLN A 236 20.79 -3.84 -26.00
CA GLN A 236 20.51 -3.40 -27.37
C GLN A 236 20.21 -4.63 -28.25
N LEU A 237 18.96 -4.76 -28.71
CA LEU A 237 18.56 -5.79 -29.67
C LEU A 237 18.45 -5.20 -31.08
N GLN A 238 18.66 -6.05 -32.08
CA GLN A 238 18.40 -5.80 -33.49
C GLN A 238 17.11 -6.50 -33.93
N LYS A 239 16.46 -5.95 -34.96
CA LYS A 239 15.31 -6.56 -35.62
C LYS A 239 15.58 -8.03 -36.00
N TYR A 240 14.66 -8.91 -35.61
CA TYR A 240 14.71 -10.37 -35.70
C TYR A 240 15.69 -11.10 -34.77
N ASP A 241 16.37 -10.41 -33.84
CA ASP A 241 17.04 -11.11 -32.73
C ASP A 241 16.00 -11.90 -31.92
N THR A 242 16.34 -13.15 -31.59
CA THR A 242 15.49 -14.03 -30.79
C THR A 242 16.19 -14.36 -29.48
N VAL A 243 15.58 -14.00 -28.36
CA VAL A 243 16.12 -14.16 -27.00
C VAL A 243 15.56 -15.44 -26.37
N PHE A 244 16.42 -16.17 -25.67
CA PHE A 244 16.17 -17.47 -25.05
C PHE A 244 16.65 -17.49 -23.60
N VAL A 245 16.09 -18.42 -22.83
CA VAL A 245 16.52 -18.75 -21.47
C VAL A 245 16.90 -20.22 -21.41
N ASN A 246 17.97 -20.53 -20.67
CA ASN A 246 18.40 -21.89 -20.37
C ASN A 246 18.76 -22.01 -18.87
N VAL A 247 18.69 -23.24 -18.35
CA VAL A 247 19.08 -23.59 -16.99
C VAL A 247 19.77 -24.96 -17.00
N SER A 248 20.82 -25.16 -16.21
CA SER A 248 21.59 -26.42 -16.24
C SER A 248 20.81 -27.65 -15.76
N HIS A 249 19.77 -27.45 -14.95
CA HIS A 249 19.00 -28.52 -14.30
C HIS A 249 17.48 -28.32 -14.52
N PRO A 250 16.97 -28.37 -15.77
CA PRO A 250 15.57 -28.02 -16.07
C PRO A 250 14.58 -29.01 -15.45
N ARG A 251 15.03 -30.25 -15.14
CA ARG A 251 14.25 -31.27 -14.42
C ARG A 251 13.93 -30.92 -12.96
N LEU A 252 14.57 -29.88 -12.42
CA LEU A 252 14.37 -29.41 -11.05
C LEU A 252 13.54 -28.13 -10.99
N LEU A 253 13.08 -27.59 -12.12
CA LEU A 253 12.26 -26.38 -12.11
C LEU A 253 10.96 -26.60 -11.32
N SER A 254 10.63 -25.62 -10.50
CA SER A 254 9.36 -25.54 -9.77
C SER A 254 8.19 -25.57 -10.76
N HIS A 255 7.19 -26.42 -10.49
CA HIS A 255 5.94 -26.44 -11.25
C HIS A 255 4.94 -25.38 -10.76
N GLU A 256 5.33 -24.53 -9.80
CA GLU A 256 4.51 -23.41 -9.33
C GLU A 256 4.31 -22.38 -10.46
N ARG A 257 3.06 -21.96 -10.65
CA ARG A 257 2.59 -21.20 -11.83
C ARG A 257 3.27 -19.84 -11.99
N TYR A 258 3.80 -19.30 -10.90
CA TYR A 258 4.44 -17.98 -10.85
C TYR A 258 5.93 -18.03 -10.42
N GLY A 259 6.47 -19.20 -10.09
CA GLY A 259 7.87 -19.35 -9.69
C GLY A 259 8.86 -19.09 -10.83
N ASN A 260 8.43 -19.31 -12.08
CA ASN A 260 9.23 -19.18 -13.29
C ASN A 260 8.55 -18.25 -14.31
N PHE A 261 9.28 -17.27 -14.84
CA PHE A 261 8.81 -16.39 -15.93
C PHE A 261 9.96 -15.77 -16.72
N PHE A 262 9.69 -15.38 -17.96
CA PHE A 262 10.61 -14.71 -18.88
C PHE A 262 9.88 -13.56 -19.58
N GLY A 263 10.56 -12.45 -19.85
CA GLY A 263 9.96 -11.35 -20.58
C GLY A 263 10.96 -10.31 -21.05
N LEU A 264 10.44 -9.39 -21.86
CA LEU A 264 11.16 -8.21 -22.33
C LEU A 264 10.20 -7.07 -22.63
N TYR A 265 10.69 -5.83 -22.57
CA TYR A 265 9.99 -4.67 -23.12
C TYR A 265 10.97 -3.64 -23.69
N LYS A 266 10.59 -2.96 -24.77
CA LYS A 266 11.33 -1.83 -25.32
C LYS A 266 11.20 -0.65 -24.34
N ILE A 267 12.33 -0.07 -23.97
CA ILE A 267 12.42 1.08 -23.06
C ILE A 267 11.88 2.31 -23.77
#